data_AF-A0A931UDD0-F1
#
_entry.id   AF-A0A931UDD0-F1
#
_cell.length_a   1.000
_cell.length_b   1.000
_cell.length_c   1.000
_cell.angle_alpha   90.00
_cell.angle_beta   90.00
_cell.angle_gamma   90.00
#
_symmetry.space_group_name_H-M   'P 1'
#
loop_
_entity.id
_entity.type
_entity.pdbx_description
1 polymer ?
#
loop_
_entity_poly.entity_id
_entity_poly.type
_entity_poly.pdbx_seq_one_letter_code
_entity_poly.pdbx_strand_id
1 'polypeptide(L)' 'MVVLDRWIQVSEIAKQFGLSQESIKRLAKKRGLPLRRVTPFATPGILESELFAWLKGQPFVGPAVRSKGPKKRAR' A
#
# COMPACT_ATOMS: atom_id res chain seq x y z
N MET A 1 10.67 -16.25 19.83
CA MET A 1 10.60 -14.79 19.60
C MET A 1 9.14 -14.45 19.34
N VAL A 2 8.49 -13.68 20.23
CA VAL A 2 7.12 -13.20 20.01
C VAL A 2 7.23 -12.01 19.06
N VAL A 3 6.87 -12.18 17.80
CA VAL A 3 6.81 -11.07 16.85
C VAL A 3 5.55 -10.28 17.18
N LEU A 4 5.72 -9.08 17.74
CA LEU A 4 4.61 -8.16 17.95
C LEU A 4 4.14 -7.68 16.58
N ASP A 5 2.97 -8.15 16.15
CA ASP A 5 2.42 -7.80 14.86
C ASP A 5 1.86 -6.38 14.88
N ARG A 6 2.46 -5.49 14.09
CA ARG A 6 2.17 -4.06 14.11
C ARG A 6 0.98 -3.74 13.20
N TRP A 7 0.07 -2.92 13.68
CA TRP A 7 -0.99 -2.35 12.83
C TRP A 7 -0.45 -1.18 12.00
N ILE A 8 -0.51 -1.30 10.67
CA ILE A 8 -0.05 -0.28 9.73
C ILE A 8 -1.26 0.39 9.07
N GLN A 9 -1.32 1.72 9.14
CA GLN A 9 -2.37 2.51 8.50
C GLN A 9 -2.09 2.74 7.01
N VAL A 10 -3.14 2.95 6.21
CA VAL A 10 -3.03 3.27 4.78
C VAL A 10 -2.13 4.49 4.51
N SER A 11 -2.14 5.48 5.39
CA SER A 11 -1.27 6.66 5.31
C SER A 11 0.21 6.32 5.44
N GLU A 12 0.55 5.34 6.28
CA GLU A 12 1.92 4.87 6.49
C GLU A 12 2.39 4.02 5.31
N ILE A 13 1.54 3.11 4.81
CA ILE A 13 1.79 2.35 3.57
C ILE A 13 2.04 3.31 2.41
N ALA A 14 1.15 4.29 2.22
CA ALA A 14 1.29 5.30 1.18
C ALA A 14 2.66 6.00 1.21
N LYS A 15 3.14 6.38 2.41
CA LYS A 15 4.47 6.99 2.58
C LYS A 15 5.61 6.01 2.26
N GLN A 16 5.56 4.79 2.78
CA GLN A 16 6.61 3.79 2.55
C GLN A 16 6.78 3.43 1.07
N PHE A 17 5.68 3.33 0.34
CA PHE A 17 5.70 2.99 -1.09
C PHE A 17 5.74 4.21 -2.02
N GLY A 18 5.76 5.43 -1.48
CA GLY A 18 5.74 6.67 -2.28
C GLY A 18 4.48 6.85 -3.13
N LEU A 19 3.35 6.30 -2.67
CA LEU A 19 2.07 6.33 -3.37
C LEU A 19 1.06 7.25 -2.67
N SER A 20 0.05 7.71 -3.40
CA SER A 20 -1.08 8.40 -2.78
C SER A 20 -1.98 7.42 -2.02
N GLN A 21 -2.59 7.85 -0.92
CA GLN A 21 -3.55 7.03 -0.16
C GLN A 21 -4.70 6.53 -1.02
N GLU A 22 -5.18 7.34 -1.97
CA GLU A 22 -6.19 6.93 -2.95
C GLU A 22 -5.73 5.78 -3.84
N SER A 23 -4.45 5.76 -4.24
CA SER A 23 -3.87 4.66 -5.02
C SER A 23 -3.88 3.36 -4.21
N ILE A 24 -3.54 3.42 -2.92
CA ILE A 24 -3.61 2.26 -2.02
C ILE A 24 -5.06 1.77 -1.86
N LYS A 25 -6.03 2.67 -1.68
CA LYS A 25 -7.46 2.31 -1.61
C LYS A 25 -7.95 1.66 -2.91
N ARG A 26 -7.55 2.19 -4.07
CA ARG A 26 -7.85 1.60 -5.39
C ARG A 26 -7.19 0.23 -5.55
N LEU A 27 -5.94 0.08 -5.09
CA LEU A 27 -5.23 -1.19 -5.08
C LEU A 27 -5.98 -2.22 -4.24
N ALA A 28 -6.45 -1.84 -3.05
CA ALA A 28 -7.26 -2.70 -2.20
C ALA A 28 -8.54 -3.17 -2.89
N LYS A 29 -9.26 -2.25 -3.54
CA LYS A 29 -10.48 -2.60 -4.28
C LYS A 29 -10.22 -3.50 -5.50
N LYS A 30 -9.11 -3.29 -6.22
CA LYS A 30 -8.82 -3.99 -7.49
C LYS A 30 -8.07 -5.31 -7.31
N ARG A 31 -7.22 -5.42 -6.30
CA ARG A 31 -6.30 -6.55 -6.08
C ARG A 31 -6.55 -7.27 -4.74
N GLY A 32 -7.54 -6.84 -3.98
CA GLY A 32 -7.95 -7.51 -2.74
C GLY A 32 -6.97 -7.34 -1.58
N LEU A 33 -6.28 -6.20 -1.47
CA LEU A 33 -5.49 -5.90 -0.28
C LEU A 33 -6.44 -5.84 0.95
N PRO A 34 -6.20 -6.64 2.01
CA PRO A 34 -7.14 -6.77 3.12
C PRO A 34 -7.04 -5.58 4.09
N LEU A 35 -7.50 -4.41 3.63
CA LEU A 35 -7.65 -3.23 4.46
C LEU A 35 -8.88 -3.37 5.36
N ARG A 36 -8.64 -3.32 6.67
CA ARG A 36 -9.66 -3.40 7.71
C ARG A 36 -9.79 -2.07 8.45
N ARG A 37 -10.94 -1.84 9.06
CA ARG A 37 -11.20 -0.67 9.91
C ARG A 37 -11.54 -1.18 11.31
N VAL A 38 -10.83 -0.67 12.31
CA VAL A 38 -11.09 -1.03 13.72
C VAL A 38 -12.36 -0.36 14.22
N THR A 39 -12.65 0.86 13.74
CA THR A 39 -13.89 1.58 14.01
C THR A 39 -14.42 2.23 12.72
N PRO A 40 -15.70 2.62 12.65
CA PRO A 40 -16.29 3.24 11.45
C PRO A 40 -15.58 4.52 11.01
N PHE A 41 -15.01 5.26 11.97
CA PHE A 41 -14.31 6.52 11.76
C PHE A 41 -12.80 6.37 11.65
N ALA A 42 -12.24 5.22 12.04
CA ALA A 42 -10.80 5.00 11.95
C ALA A 42 -10.31 4.96 10.49
N THR A 43 -9.07 5.41 10.33
CA THR A 43 -8.30 5.22 9.10
C THR A 43 -8.13 3.72 8.85
N PRO A 44 -8.45 3.22 7.65
CA PRO A 44 -8.20 1.82 7.31
C PRO A 44 -6.73 1.47 7.45
N GLY A 45 -6.46 0.23 7.81
CA GLY A 45 -5.13 -0.31 8.00
C GLY A 45 -5.12 -1.82 7.80
N ILE A 46 -3.95 -2.41 8.01
CA ILE A 46 -3.67 -3.83 7.85
C ILE A 46 -2.59 -4.21 8.86
N LEU A 47 -2.59 -5.47 9.26
CA LEU A 47 -1.49 -6.03 10.02
C LEU A 47 -0.22 -6.13 9.16
N GLU A 48 0.93 -5.83 9.76
CA GLU A 48 2.22 -5.85 9.07
C GLU A 48 2.49 -7.24 8.45
N SER A 49 2.24 -8.31 9.20
CA SER A 49 2.40 -9.68 8.70
C SER A 49 1.46 -10.00 7.53
N GLU A 50 0.20 -9.54 7.57
CA GLU A 50 -0.75 -9.73 6.46
C GLU A 50 -0.32 -8.95 5.21
N LEU A 51 0.20 -7.73 5.38
CA LEU A 51 0.73 -6.93 4.27
C LEU A 51 1.90 -7.66 3.59
N PHE A 52 2.85 -8.17 4.36
CA PHE A 52 3.98 -8.91 3.82
C PHE A 52 3.55 -10.21 3.13
N ALA A 53 2.64 -10.97 3.73
CA ALA A 53 2.10 -12.18 3.12
C ALA A 53 1.40 -11.87 1.79
N TRP A 54 0.58 -10.81 1.76
CA TRP A 54 -0.11 -10.38 0.55
C TRP A 54 0.88 -9.94 -0.54
N LEU A 55 1.90 -9.17 -0.19
CA LEU A 55 2.95 -8.71 -1.11
C LEU A 55 3.71 -9.90 -1.71
N LYS A 56 4.10 -10.88 -0.90
CA LYS A 56 4.78 -12.10 -1.36
C LYS A 56 3.91 -12.96 -2.27
N GLY A 57 2.59 -12.91 -2.09
CA GLY A 57 1.63 -13.63 -2.93
C GLY A 57 1.29 -12.94 -4.25
N GLN A 58 1.75 -11.70 -4.49
CA GLN A 58 1.48 -11.04 -5.77
C GLN A 58 2.35 -11.64 -6.88
N PRO A 59 1.79 -11.93 -8.07
CA PRO A 59 2.61 -12.29 -9.23
C PRO A 59 3.55 -11.13 -9.52
N PHE A 60 4.82 -11.43 -9.83
CA PHE A 60 5.89 -10.44 -10.04
C PHE A 60 5.37 -9.29 -10.92
N VAL A 61 5.11 -8.15 -10.29
CA VAL A 61 4.57 -6.99 -10.99
C VAL A 61 5.74 -6.43 -11.76
N GLY A 62 5.66 -6.51 -13.09
CA GLY A 62 6.73 -6.13 -14.00
C GLY A 62 7.25 -4.69 -13.83
N PRO A 63 8.09 -4.20 -14.77
CA PRO A 63 8.81 -2.93 -14.60
C PRO A 63 7.87 -1.78 -14.22
N ALA A 64 8.38 -0.87 -13.39
CA ALA A 64 7.62 0.24 -12.84
C ALA A 64 6.74 0.94 -13.88
N VAL A 65 5.43 1.05 -13.60
CA VAL A 65 4.40 1.58 -14.51
C VAL A 65 4.69 3.02 -14.99
N ARG A 66 5.57 3.76 -14.32
CA ARG A 66 5.99 5.11 -14.69
C ARG A 66 7.52 5.23 -14.76
N SER A 67 8.08 5.02 -15.95
CA SER A 67 9.47 5.39 -16.29
C SER A 67 9.63 6.86 -16.70
N LYS A 68 8.54 7.62 -16.87
CA LYS A 68 8.62 9.05 -17.18
C LYS A 68 8.66 9.89 -15.91
N GLY A 69 9.87 10.27 -15.52
CA GLY A 69 10.11 11.42 -14.64
C GLY A 69 9.44 12.70 -15.18
N PRO A 70 9.31 13.74 -14.36
CA PRO A 70 8.68 14.99 -14.76
C PRO A 70 9.36 15.51 -16.04
N LYS A 71 8.59 15.72 -17.11
CA LYS A 71 9.04 16.48 -18.28
C LYS A 71 9.51 17.84 -17.75
N LYS A 72 10.83 18.07 -17.70
CA LYS A 72 11.36 19.43 -17.58
C LYS A 72 10.70 20.23 -18.71
N ARG A 73 9.79 21.14 -18.36
CA ARG A 73 9.33 22.16 -19.28
C ARG A 73 10.57 23.00 -19.57
N ALA A 74 11.17 22.80 -20.75
CA ALA A 74 12.14 23.72 -21.30
C ALA A 74 11.41 25.06 -21.47
N ARG A 75 12.00 26.11 -20.91
CA ARG A 75 11.58 27.50 -21.06
C ARG A 75 12.50 28.15 -22.07
#